data_AF-A0A7K1JTP6-F1
#
_entry.id   AF-A0A7K1JTP6-F1
#
_cell.length_a   1.000
_cell.length_b   1.000
_cell.length_c   1.000
_cell.angle_alpha   90.00
_cell.angle_beta   90.00
_cell.angle_gamma   90.00
#
_symmetry.space_group_name_H-M   'P 1'
#
loop_
_entity.id
_entity.type
_entity.pdbx_description
1 polymer ?
#
loop_
_entity_poly.entity_id
_entity_poly.type
_entity_poly.pdbx_seq_one_letter_code
_entity_poly.pdbx_strand_id
1 'polypeptide(L)' 'MTKGSRRRRPQWRGERKAILIRVPLSVANQLSAAAEASSESISDTVGRLITAGLADHEAGSA' A
#
# COMPACT_ATOMS: atom_id res chain seq x y z
N MET A 1 -4.60 11.14 -40.31
CA MET A 1 -4.77 11.84 -39.02
C MET A 1 -4.86 10.78 -37.92
N THR A 2 -3.79 10.57 -37.17
CA THR A 2 -3.69 9.45 -36.21
C THR A 2 -3.93 9.90 -34.76
N LYS A 3 -4.75 9.08 -34.08
CA LYS A 3 -4.71 8.73 -32.65
C LYS A 3 -5.18 9.77 -31.63
N GLY A 4 -6.41 9.52 -31.15
CA GLY A 4 -6.77 9.70 -29.75
C GLY A 4 -7.29 8.38 -29.19
N SER A 5 -6.41 7.42 -28.91
CA SER A 5 -6.78 6.19 -28.19
C SER A 5 -7.25 6.59 -26.79
N ARG A 6 -8.56 6.78 -26.61
CA ARG A 6 -9.18 6.91 -25.30
C ARG A 6 -9.04 5.56 -24.61
N ARG A 7 -7.94 5.41 -23.85
CA ARG A 7 -7.75 4.30 -22.91
C ARG A 7 -9.00 4.24 -22.02
N ARG A 8 -9.81 3.19 -22.20
CA ARG A 8 -10.91 2.87 -21.27
C ARG A 8 -10.28 2.66 -19.90
N ARG A 9 -10.75 3.40 -18.88
CA ARG A 9 -10.37 3.13 -17.49
C ARG A 9 -10.84 1.70 -17.16
N PRO A 10 -9.99 0.84 -16.61
CA PRO A 10 -10.43 -0.48 -16.18
C PRO A 10 -11.54 -0.30 -15.14
N GLN A 11 -12.69 -0.92 -15.39
CA GLN A 11 -13.82 -0.91 -14.48
C GLN A 11 -13.68 -2.13 -13.57
N TRP A 12 -13.14 -1.93 -12.37
CA TRP A 12 -12.90 -3.01 -11.42
C TRP A 12 -14.19 -3.37 -10.68
N ARG A 13 -14.38 -4.66 -10.42
CA ARG A 13 -15.49 -5.22 -9.64
C ARG A 13 -15.01 -5.48 -8.21
N GLY A 14 -15.58 -4.79 -7.22
CA GLY A 14 -15.41 -5.08 -5.78
C GLY A 14 -14.25 -4.38 -5.05
N GLU A 15 -13.80 -3.21 -5.54
CA GLU A 15 -12.54 -2.54 -5.16
C GLU A 15 -12.27 -2.37 -3.65
N ARG A 16 -11.17 -2.97 -3.17
CA ARG A 16 -10.41 -2.40 -2.04
C ARG A 16 -10.03 -0.97 -2.41
N LYS A 17 -10.44 0.02 -1.62
CA LYS A 17 -10.04 1.43 -1.83
C LYS A 17 -8.51 1.52 -1.77
N ALA A 18 -7.86 1.73 -2.91
CA ALA A 18 -6.43 2.03 -2.94
C ALA A 18 -6.21 3.43 -2.37
N ILE A 19 -5.48 3.52 -1.25
CA ILE A 19 -5.12 4.79 -0.63
C ILE A 19 -3.66 5.07 -0.95
N LEU A 20 -3.40 6.25 -1.51
CA LEU A 20 -2.04 6.73 -1.73
C LEU A 20 -1.56 7.44 -0.47
N ILE A 21 -0.48 6.96 0.12
CA ILE A 21 0.17 7.57 1.29
C ILE A 21 1.51 8.15 0.84
N ARG A 22 1.71 9.43 1.13
CA ARG A 22 3.01 10.08 0.90
C ARG A 22 3.85 9.94 2.16
N VAL A 23 5.05 9.41 2.00
CA VAL A 23 6.03 9.24 3.08
C VAL A 23 7.39 9.79 2.64
N PRO A 24 8.29 10.13 3.57
CA PRO A 24 9.67 10.46 3.24
C PRO A 24 10.35 9.33 2.45
N LEU A 25 11.29 9.68 1.56
CA LEU A 25 11.98 8.71 0.71
C LEU A 25 12.72 7.63 1.52
N SER A 26 13.33 8.01 2.64
CA SER A 26 14.00 7.06 3.53
C SER A 26 13.04 5.99 4.07
N VAL A 27 11.81 6.38 4.43
CA VAL A 27 10.76 5.47 4.88
C VAL A 27 10.28 4.58 3.73
N ALA A 28 10.09 5.14 2.53
CA ALA A 28 9.72 4.35 1.35
C ALA A 28 10.75 3.25 1.03
N ASN A 29 12.05 3.56 1.14
CA ASN A 29 13.12 2.60 0.93
C ASN A 29 13.08 1.47 1.97
N GLN A 30 12.84 1.80 3.24
CA GLN A 30 12.70 0.80 4.30
C GLN A 30 11.50 -0.12 4.07
N LEU A 31 10.36 0.43 3.64
CA LEU A 31 9.17 -0.36 3.30
C LEU A 31 9.42 -1.28 2.09
N SER A 32 10.15 -0.81 1.08
CA SER A 32 10.55 -1.64 -0.07
C SER A 32 11.42 -2.82 0.37
N ALA A 33 12.46 -2.55 1.17
CA ALA A 33 13.35 -3.60 1.67
C ALA A 33 12.61 -4.63 2.55
N ALA A 34 11.67 -4.18 3.37
CA ALA A 34 10.83 -5.07 4.17
C ALA A 34 9.95 -5.98 3.31
N ALA A 35 9.31 -5.41 2.27
CA ALA A 35 8.45 -6.17 1.37
C ALA A 35 9.23 -7.21 0.56
N GLU A 36 10.43 -6.85 0.09
CA GLU A 36 11.36 -7.78 -0.58
C GLU A 36 11.74 -8.94 0.32
N ALA A 37 12.13 -8.66 1.57
CA ALA A 37 12.52 -9.70 2.53
C ALA A 37 11.38 -10.68 2.85
N SER A 38 10.13 -10.23 2.85
CA SER A 38 8.95 -11.08 3.07
C SER A 38 8.34 -11.67 1.80
N SER A 39 8.87 -11.35 0.61
CA SER A 39 8.27 -11.75 -0.68
C SER A 39 6.79 -11.33 -0.80
N GLU A 40 6.45 -10.17 -0.23
CA GLU A 40 5.10 -9.60 -0.21
C GLU A 40 5.04 -8.36 -1.09
N SER A 41 3.82 -7.90 -1.44
CA SER A 41 3.67 -6.57 -2.04
C SER A 41 3.87 -5.48 -0.97
N ILE A 42 4.42 -4.33 -1.37
CA ILE A 42 4.60 -3.18 -0.45
C ILE A 42 3.26 -2.83 0.24
N SER A 43 2.15 -2.88 -0.49
CA SER A 43 0.81 -2.58 0.06
C SER A 43 0.40 -3.57 1.15
N ASP A 44 0.66 -4.86 0.96
CA ASP A 44 0.30 -5.89 1.95
C ASP A 44 1.21 -5.80 3.18
N THR A 45 2.52 -5.60 2.98
CA THR A 45 3.48 -5.40 4.07
C THR A 45 3.12 -4.17 4.91
N VAL A 46 2.81 -3.04 4.26
CA VAL A 46 2.36 -1.82 4.96
C VAL A 46 1.05 -2.05 5.70
N GLY A 47 0.07 -2.72 5.08
CA GLY A 47 -1.20 -3.04 5.72
C GLY A 47 -1.02 -3.89 6.98
N ARG A 48 -0.14 -4.90 6.91
CA ARG A 48 0.22 -5.76 8.05
C ARG A 48 0.90 -4.97 9.16
N LEU A 49 1.86 -4.12 8.83
CA LEU A 49 2.58 -3.28 9.81
C LEU A 49 1.65 -2.29 10.51
N ILE A 50 0.75 -1.63 9.76
CA ILE A 50 -0.25 -0.73 10.33
C ILE A 50 -1.18 -1.50 11.28
N THR A 51 -1.67 -2.67 10.86
CA THR A 51 -2.57 -3.48 11.68
C THR A 51 -1.90 -3.92 12.98
N ALA A 52 -0.64 -4.37 12.92
CA ALA A 52 0.12 -4.76 14.11
C ALA A 52 0.34 -3.57 15.06
N GLY A 53 0.77 -2.41 14.53
CA GLY A 53 0.99 -1.22 15.34
C GLY A 53 -0.28 -0.69 16.02
N LEU A 54 -1.45 -0.82 15.37
CA LEU A 54 -2.74 -0.46 15.98
C LEU A 54 -3.13 -1.42 17.10
N ALA A 55 -2.93 -2.73 16.91
CA ALA A 55 -3.22 -3.73 17.94
C ALA A 55 -2.33 -3.54 19.19
N ASP A 56 -1.05 -3.25 19.00
CA ASP A 56 -0.10 -2.98 20.10
C ASP A 56 -0.47 -1.70 20.87
N HIS A 57 -0.93 -0.66 20.16
CA HIS A 57 -1.39 0.58 20.78
C HIS A 57 -2.65 0.35 21.64
N GLU A 58 -3.60 -0.44 21.16
CA GLU A 58 -4.80 -0.79 21.93
C GLU A 58 -4.46 -1.61 23.18
N ALA A 59 -3.49 -2.53 23.08
CA ALA A 59 -3.03 -3.34 24.20
C ALA A 59 -2.27 -2.55 25.28
N GLY A 60 -1.53 -1.51 24.90
CA GLY A 60 -0.80 -0.64 25.82
C GLY A 60 -1.62 0.52 26.43
N SER A 61 -2.86 0.70 25.97
CA SER A 61 -3.78 1.74 26.48
C SER A 61 -4.77 1.22 27.54
N ALA A 62 -4.64 -0.06 27.94
CA ALA A 62 -5.40 -0.72 29.01
C ALA A 62 -4.55 -0.84 30.29
#